data_AF-J2WSG4-F1
#
_entry.id   AF-J2WSG4-F1
#
_cell.length_a   1.000
_cell.length_b   1.000
_cell.length_c   1.000
_cell.angle_alpha   90.00
_cell.angle_beta   90.00
_cell.angle_gamma   90.00
#
_symmetry.space_group_name_H-M   'P 1'
#
loop_
_entity.id
_entity.type
_entity.pdbx_description
1 polymer ?
#
loop_
_entity_poly.entity_id
_entity_poly.type
_entity_poly.pdbx_seq_one_letter_code
_entity_poly.pdbx_strand_id
1 'polypeptide(L)'
;MTCKQLDDILRDHLTVIFCGINPGLIAAAQGHHFAGRGNRFWRTLHLAGFTSEEIKPEHDRTILQYDCGLTAVVERPTARADQLSRAEFAAAAQASSGR
;
A
#
# COMPACT_ATOMS: atom_id res chain seq x y z
N MET A 1 2.08 -21.17 5.42
CA MET A 1 2.52 -19.77 5.27
C MET A 1 1.29 -18.88 5.41
N THR A 2 1.00 -18.35 6.59
CA THR A 2 -0.08 -17.38 6.78
C THR A 2 0.38 -16.05 6.19
N CYS A 3 -0.24 -15.60 5.10
CA CYS A 3 0.02 -14.26 4.57
C CYS A 3 -0.45 -13.25 5.61
N LYS A 4 0.49 -12.52 6.21
CA LYS A 4 0.20 -11.50 7.22
C LYS A 4 -0.35 -10.27 6.51
N GLN A 5 -1.34 -9.64 7.12
CA GLN A 5 -1.86 -8.34 6.69
C GLN A 5 -0.73 -7.30 6.74
N LEU A 6 -0.77 -6.34 5.82
CA LEU A 6 0.20 -5.25 5.75
C LEU A 6 -0.34 -4.05 6.53
N ASP A 7 0.46 -3.53 7.45
CA ASP A 7 0.08 -2.40 8.29
C ASP A 7 -0.01 -1.12 7.47
N ASP A 8 -0.96 -0.24 7.82
CA ASP A 8 -1.01 1.11 7.30
C ASP A 8 0.26 1.89 7.70
N ILE A 9 0.78 2.72 6.79
CA ILE A 9 1.89 3.63 7.03
C ILE A 9 1.33 5.05 6.96
N LEU A 10 0.89 5.54 8.11
CA LEU A 10 0.19 6.82 8.25
C LEU A 10 0.78 7.64 9.39
N ARG A 11 0.67 8.96 9.27
CA ARG A 11 0.91 9.94 10.34
C ARG A 11 -0.06 11.11 10.16
N ASP A 12 -0.17 11.96 11.17
CA ASP A 12 -0.97 13.18 11.06
C ASP A 12 -0.38 14.14 10.01
N HIS A 13 -1.27 14.93 9.39
CA HIS A 13 -0.91 16.01 8.46
C HIS A 13 -0.15 15.58 7.18
N LEU A 14 -0.42 14.38 6.68
CA LEU A 14 0.06 13.96 5.35
C LEU A 14 -0.57 14.80 4.23
N THR A 15 0.22 15.10 3.20
CA THR A 15 -0.25 15.79 1.98
C THR A 15 -0.96 14.82 1.05
N VAL A 16 -0.46 13.59 0.93
CA VAL A 16 -1.02 12.56 0.04
C VAL A 16 -1.03 11.19 0.73
N ILE A 17 -2.10 10.42 0.51
CA ILE A 17 -2.16 9.00 0.89
C ILE A 17 -2.35 8.18 -0.38
N PHE A 18 -1.42 7.26 -0.63
CA PHE A 18 -1.55 6.27 -1.71
C PHE A 18 -2.29 5.05 -1.19
N CYS A 19 -3.46 4.81 -1.78
CA CYS A 19 -4.32 3.71 -1.42
C CYS A 19 -4.19 2.58 -2.46
N GLY A 20 -3.57 1.46 -2.07
CA GLY A 20 -3.60 0.22 -2.84
C GLY A 20 -4.96 -0.45 -2.76
N ILE A 21 -5.27 -1.33 -3.72
CA ILE A 21 -6.52 -2.12 -3.68
C ILE A 21 -6.43 -3.14 -2.54
N ASN A 22 -5.39 -3.97 -2.56
CA ASN A 22 -5.07 -4.95 -1.53
C ASN A 22 -3.60 -5.37 -1.63
N PRO A 23 -3.01 -5.95 -0.56
CA PRO A 23 -1.65 -6.45 -0.63
C PRO A 23 -1.49 -7.58 -1.66
N GLY A 24 -0.51 -7.45 -2.56
CA GLY A 24 -0.09 -8.59 -3.38
C GLY A 24 0.57 -9.66 -2.51
N LEU A 25 0.53 -10.93 -2.93
CA LEU A 25 1.12 -12.04 -2.15
C LEU A 25 2.58 -11.82 -1.76
N ILE A 26 3.40 -11.26 -2.67
CA ILE A 26 4.82 -10.97 -2.38
C ILE A 26 4.94 -9.86 -1.33
N ALA A 27 4.19 -8.77 -1.49
CA ALA A 27 4.15 -7.68 -0.53
C ALA A 27 3.74 -8.18 0.87
N ALA A 28 2.67 -8.98 0.96
CA ALA A 28 2.21 -9.58 2.20
C ALA A 28 3.23 -10.55 2.83
N ALA A 29 3.91 -11.36 2.01
CA ALA A 29 4.93 -12.28 2.49
C ALA A 29 6.18 -11.55 3.00
N GLN A 30 6.55 -10.42 2.40
CA GLN A 30 7.69 -9.61 2.78
C GLN A 30 7.36 -8.57 3.87
N GLY A 31 6.08 -8.27 4.08
CA GLY A 31 5.64 -7.23 5.01
C GLY A 31 5.92 -5.81 4.52
N HIS A 32 6.05 -5.63 3.20
CA HIS A 32 6.44 -4.36 2.59
C HIS A 32 5.49 -3.94 1.48
N HIS A 33 5.02 -2.69 1.54
CA HIS A 33 4.07 -2.16 0.56
C HIS A 33 4.67 -2.17 -0.84
N PHE A 34 3.84 -2.56 -1.81
CA PHE A 34 4.19 -2.59 -3.23
C PHE A 34 5.46 -3.40 -3.57
N ALA A 35 5.84 -4.37 -2.73
CA ALA A 35 6.97 -5.24 -3.04
C ALA A 35 6.65 -6.25 -4.15
N GLY A 36 7.64 -6.56 -4.99
CA GLY A 36 7.55 -7.51 -6.09
C GLY A 36 8.13 -6.96 -7.41
N ARG A 37 8.83 -7.82 -8.17
CA ARG A 37 9.62 -7.42 -9.36
C ARG A 37 8.80 -6.71 -10.46
N GLY A 38 7.50 -6.95 -10.52
CA GLY A 38 6.60 -6.33 -11.50
C GLY A 38 5.90 -5.06 -11.01
N ASN A 39 6.01 -4.72 -9.72
CA ASN A 39 5.38 -3.53 -9.17
C ASN A 39 6.22 -2.29 -9.52
N ARG A 40 5.57 -1.24 -10.02
CA ARG A 40 6.23 -0.01 -10.46
C ARG A 40 6.02 1.17 -9.52
N PHE A 41 5.28 0.99 -8.43
CA PHE A 41 4.87 2.08 -7.54
C PHE A 41 6.05 2.97 -7.13
N TRP A 42 7.09 2.40 -6.53
CA TRP A 42 8.23 3.15 -6.00
C TRP A 42 8.99 3.93 -7.08
N ARG A 43 9.24 3.28 -8.22
CA ARG A 43 9.85 3.94 -9.38
C ARG A 43 8.97 5.06 -9.93
N THR A 44 7.67 4.83 -10.06
CA THR A 44 6.73 5.84 -10.55
C THR A 44 6.62 7.02 -9.59
N LEU A 45 6.59 6.77 -8.28
CA LEU A 45 6.54 7.80 -7.24
C LEU A 45 7.75 8.74 -7.33
N HIS A 46 8.96 8.17 -7.45
CA HIS A 46 10.18 8.94 -7.64
C HIS A 46 10.19 9.74 -8.95
N LEU A 47 9.87 9.09 -10.07
CA LEU A 47 9.86 9.76 -11.38
C LEU A 47 8.78 10.85 -11.50
N ALA A 48 7.71 10.77 -10.70
CA ALA A 48 6.69 11.80 -10.59
C ALA A 48 7.10 12.97 -9.67
N GLY A 49 8.26 12.88 -9.01
CA GLY A 49 8.81 13.96 -8.19
C GLY A 49 8.30 14.01 -6.74
N PHE A 50 7.60 12.97 -6.26
CA PHE A 50 7.17 12.90 -4.86
C PHE A 50 8.34 12.64 -3.91
N THR A 51 9.34 11.88 -4.37
CA THR A 51 10.51 11.51 -3.57
C THR A 51 11.80 11.89 -4.30
N SER A 52 12.81 12.31 -3.53
CA SER A 52 14.14 12.66 -4.05
C SER A 52 14.91 11.47 -4.63
N GLU A 53 14.56 10.25 -4.21
CA GLU A 53 15.14 8.99 -4.65
C GLU A 53 14.09 7.88 -4.77
N GLU A 54 14.42 6.81 -5.49
CA GLU A 54 13.59 5.61 -5.53
C GLU A 54 13.71 4.84 -4.21
N ILE A 55 12.65 4.91 -3.39
CA ILE A 55 12.55 4.17 -2.14
C ILE A 55 12.45 2.67 -2.45
N LYS A 56 13.28 1.85 -1.80
CA LYS A 56 13.13 0.39 -1.89
C LYS A 56 11.96 -0.08 -1.01
N PRO A 57 11.24 -1.16 -1.36
CA PRO A 57 10.13 -1.66 -0.56
C PRO A 57 10.47 -1.89 0.92
N GLU A 58 11.70 -2.32 1.21
CA GLU A 58 12.16 -2.59 2.58
C GLU A 58 12.26 -1.32 3.45
N HIS A 59 12.24 -0.16 2.80
CA HIS A 59 12.27 1.16 3.44
C HIS A 59 10.94 1.91 3.27
N ASP A 60 9.84 1.22 2.97
CA ASP A 60 8.53 1.82 2.70
C ASP A 60 8.08 2.89 3.73
N ARG A 61 8.44 2.72 5.00
CA ARG A 61 8.18 3.71 6.07
C ARG A 61 8.85 5.07 5.88
N THR A 62 9.92 5.19 5.09
CA THR A 62 10.57 6.49 4.84
C THR A 62 9.71 7.42 3.99
N ILE A 63 8.67 6.90 3.33
CA ILE A 63 7.71 7.70 2.57
C ILE A 63 7.06 8.82 3.42
N LEU A 64 6.93 8.61 4.74
CA LEU A 64 6.42 9.59 5.69
C LEU A 64 7.26 10.87 5.76
N GLN A 65 8.55 10.81 5.38
CA GLN A 65 9.44 11.97 5.32
C GLN A 65 9.08 12.91 4.15
N TYR A 66 8.29 12.42 3.19
CA TYR A 66 7.84 13.14 2.00
C TYR A 66 6.37 13.55 2.09
N ASP A 67 5.81 13.60 3.30
CA ASP A 67 4.39 13.89 3.55
C ASP A 67 3.41 12.97 2.78
N CYS A 68 3.86 11.75 2.50
CA CYS A 68 3.11 10.73 1.81
C CYS A 68 2.86 9.52 2.73
N GLY A 69 1.68 8.90 2.65
CA GLY A 69 1.32 7.70 3.41
C GLY A 69 0.82 6.56 2.52
N LEU A 70 0.76 5.35 3.07
CA LEU A 70 0.34 4.14 2.37
C LEU A 70 -0.76 3.41 3.15
N THR A 71 -1.78 2.95 2.44
CA THR A 71 -2.84 2.09 2.97
C THR A 71 -3.38 1.17 1.88
N ALA A 72 -4.23 0.22 2.25
CA ALA A 72 -4.97 -0.62 1.31
C ALA A 72 -6.47 -0.60 1.62
N VAL A 73 -7.30 -0.58 0.57
CA VAL A 73 -8.76 -0.67 0.71
C VAL A 73 -9.14 -1.98 1.39
N VAL A 74 -8.64 -3.10 0.87
CA VAL A 74 -8.94 -4.43 1.40
C VAL A 74 -7.67 -5.04 2.02
N GLU A 75 -7.80 -5.47 3.27
CA GLU A 75 -6.70 -6.00 4.06
C GLU A 75 -6.22 -7.39 3.57
N ARG A 76 -7.11 -8.15 2.90
CA ARG A 76 -6.86 -9.52 2.46
C ARG A 76 -5.86 -9.58 1.29
N PRO A 77 -4.72 -10.30 1.44
CA PRO A 77 -3.80 -10.48 0.33
C PRO A 77 -4.36 -11.40 -0.76
N THR A 78 -4.15 -11.05 -2.03
CA THR A 78 -4.52 -11.89 -3.17
C THR A 78 -3.44 -11.89 -4.26
N ALA A 79 -3.48 -12.87 -5.16
CA ALA A 79 -2.58 -12.91 -6.32
C ALA A 79 -2.97 -11.86 -7.36
N ARG A 80 -4.27 -11.56 -7.46
CA ARG A 80 -4.84 -10.57 -8.38
C ARG A 80 -5.97 -9.80 -7.71
N ALA A 81 -6.05 -8.50 -7.98
CA ALA A 81 -7.09 -7.62 -7.42
C ALA A 81 -8.52 -8.02 -7.84
N ASP A 82 -8.70 -8.68 -8.99
CA ASP A 82 -10.00 -9.17 -9.46
C ASP A 82 -10.53 -10.40 -8.69
N GLN A 83 -9.75 -10.93 -7.73
CA GLN A 83 -10.16 -11.95 -6.78
C GLN A 83 -10.88 -11.36 -5.55
N LEU A 84 -11.07 -10.04 -5.51
CA LEU A 84 -11.88 -9.35 -4.52
C LEU A 84 -13.32 -9.20 -5.01
N SER A 85 -14.27 -9.56 -4.17
CA SER A 85 -15.69 -9.38 -4.42
C SER A 85 -16.13 -7.93 -4.19
N ARG A 86 -17.23 -7.52 -4.83
CA ARG A 86 -17.84 -6.20 -4.58
C ARG A 86 -18.20 -5.96 -3.11
N ALA A 87 -18.56 -7.03 -2.38
CA ALA A 87 -18.88 -6.96 -0.95
C ALA A 87 -17.66 -6.56 -0.11
N GLU A 88 -16.48 -7.05 -0.46
CA GLU A 88 -15.22 -6.68 0.23
C GLU A 88 -14.87 -5.21 0.01
N PHE A 89 -15.06 -4.69 -1.20
CA PHE A 89 -14.90 -3.25 -1.47
C PHE A 89 -15.91 -2.38 -0.70
N ALA A 90 -17.17 -2.81 -0.61
CA ALA A 90 -18.21 -2.07 0.10
C ALA A 90 -17.95 -2.02 1.62
N ALA A 91 -17.54 -3.15 2.21
CA ALA A 91 -17.18 -3.23 3.63
C ALA A 91 -15.96 -2.35 3.95
N ALA A 92 -14.95 -2.35 3.07
CA ALA A 92 -13.78 -1.50 3.21
C ALA A 92 -14.12 -0.01 3.19
N ALA A 93 -14.96 0.45 2.26
CA ALA A 93 -15.35 1.85 2.16
C ALA A 93 -16.04 2.37 3.44
N GLN A 94 -16.83 1.51 4.11
CA GLN A 94 -17.43 1.85 5.40
C GLN A 94 -16.40 1.96 6.52
N ALA A 95 -15.39 1.07 6.54
CA ALA A 95 -14.34 1.07 7.55
C ALA A 95 -13.35 2.25 7.42
N SER A 96 -13.09 2.71 6.19
CA SER A 96 -12.17 3.83 5.92
C SER A 96 -12.76 5.20 6.28
N SER A 97 -14.08 5.32 6.47
CA SER A 97 -14.74 6.60 6.78
C SER A 97 -14.56 7.08 8.23
N GLY A 98 -13.85 6.30 9.07
CA GLY A 98 -13.64 6.57 10.49
C GLY A 98 -12.18 6.53 10.95
N ARG A 99 -11.19 6.54 10.03
CA ARG A 99 -9.76 6.62 10.34
C ARG A 99 -9.21 8.01 10.05
#